data_AF-D8J5G6-F1
#
_entry.id   AF-D8J5G6-F1
#
_cell.length_a   1.000
_cell.length_b   1.000
_cell.length_c   1.000
_cell.angle_alpha   90.00
_cell.angle_beta   90.00
_cell.angle_gamma   90.00
#
_symmetry.space_group_name_H-M   'P 1'
#
loop_
_entity.id
_entity.type
_entity.pdbx_description
1 polymer ?
#
loop_
_entity_poly.entity_id
_entity_poly.type
_entity_poly.pdbx_seq_one_letter_code
_entity_poly.pdbx_strand_id
1 'polypeptide(L)' 'MTSDKGLGIGLLFGLLAAGGAVGMLAAPGGLVGAWGFAAAVVAGLILVVAVHLYA' A
#
# COMPACT_ATOMS: atom_id res chain seq x y z
N MET A 1 -13.85 7.08 -16.59
CA MET A 1 -13.05 6.67 -17.76
C MET A 1 -11.71 6.29 -17.16
N THR A 2 -11.33 5.02 -17.15
CA THR A 2 -10.14 4.61 -16.38
C THR A 2 -8.90 5.26 -16.99
N SER A 3 -8.18 6.08 -16.22
CA SER A 3 -6.92 6.67 -16.66
C SER A 3 -5.81 5.62 -16.51
N ASP A 4 -4.99 5.40 -17.54
CA ASP A 4 -3.82 4.51 -17.47
C ASP A 4 -2.87 4.89 -16.31
N LYS A 5 -2.83 6.19 -15.98
CA LYS A 5 -2.08 6.69 -14.83
C LYS A 5 -2.68 6.20 -13.50
N GLY A 6 -4.01 6.24 -13.36
CA GLY A 6 -4.70 5.75 -12.17
C GLY A 6 -4.47 4.26 -11.95
N LEU A 7 -4.49 3.46 -13.01
CA LEU A 7 -4.18 2.02 -12.96
C LEU A 7 -2.75 1.77 -12.49
N GLY A 8 -1.77 2.44 -13.11
CA GLY A 8 -0.35 2.25 -12.78
C GLY A 8 -0.02 2.66 -11.34
N ILE A 9 -0.55 3.78 -10.88
CA ILE A 9 -0.32 4.28 -9.52
C ILE A 9 -1.03 3.39 -8.49
N GLY A 10 -2.25 2.93 -8.81
CA GLY A 10 -2.99 1.97 -7.99
C GLY A 10 -2.24 0.63 -7.84
N LEU A 11 -1.68 0.10 -8.92
CA LEU A 11 -0.86 -1.11 -8.85
C LEU A 11 0.38 -0.93 -7.97
N LEU A 12 1.08 0.19 -8.11
CA LEU A 12 2.34 0.45 -7.41
C LEU A 12 2.15 0.54 -5.90
N PHE A 13 1.20 1.37 -5.43
CA PHE A 13 0.90 1.48 -4.00
C PHE A 13 0.18 0.26 -3.44
N GLY A 14 -0.57 -0.47 -4.28
CA GLY A 14 -1.23 -1.71 -3.89
C GLY A 14 -0.21 -2.81 -3.60
N LEU A 15 0.80 -2.95 -4.47
CA LEU A 15 1.92 -3.85 -4.23
C LEU A 15 2.71 -3.46 -2.97
N LEU A 16 2.96 -2.17 -2.78
CA LEU A 16 3.68 -1.68 -1.60
C LEU A 16 2.90 -1.96 -0.31
N ALA A 17 1.58 -1.76 -0.32
CA ALA A 17 0.71 -2.08 0.80
C ALA A 17 0.71 -3.58 1.10
N ALA A 18 0.60 -4.41 0.07
CA ALA A 18 0.68 -5.87 0.21
C ALA A 18 2.06 -6.31 0.74
N GLY A 19 3.15 -5.71 0.26
CA GLY A 19 4.50 -5.98 0.73
C GLY A 19 4.71 -5.62 2.21
N GLY A 20 4.19 -4.47 2.65
CA GLY A 20 4.19 -4.08 4.06
C GLY A 20 3.41 -5.08 4.94
N ALA A 21 2.25 -5.55 4.46
CA ALA A 21 1.46 -6.56 5.16
C ALA A 21 2.17 -7.92 5.24
N VAL A 22 2.88 -8.33 4.19
CA VAL A 22 3.75 -9.52 4.22
C VAL A 22 4.91 -9.32 5.20
N GLY A 23 5.51 -8.13 5.25
CA GLY A 23 6.55 -7.79 6.22
C GLY A 23 6.07 -7.86 7.67
N MET A 24 4.81 -7.46 7.92
CA MET A 24 4.15 -7.65 9.22
C MET A 24 4.03 -9.14 9.59
N LEU A 25 3.62 -9.98 8.64
CA LEU A 25 3.49 -11.44 8.86
C LEU A 25 4.84 -12.12 9.11
N ALA A 26 5.92 -11.62 8.48
CA ALA A 26 7.25 -12.19 8.60
C ALA A 26 7.94 -11.91 9.95
N ALA A 27 7.50 -10.88 10.70
CA ALA A 27 8.07 -10.52 12.01
C ALA A 27 6.98 -10.28 13.08
N PRO A 28 6.26 -11.32 13.53
CA PRO A 28 5.16 -11.19 14.47
C PRO A 28 5.60 -10.65 15.83
N GLY A 29 4.83 -9.72 16.39
CA GLY A 29 5.00 -9.24 17.77
C GLY A 29 6.21 -8.35 18.04
N GLY A 30 7.03 -8.06 17.03
CA GLY A 30 8.21 -7.20 17.13
C GLY A 30 8.04 -5.83 16.49
N LEU A 31 8.96 -4.92 16.79
CA LEU A 31 9.02 -3.57 16.21
C LEU A 31 9.04 -3.60 14.67
N VAL A 32 9.72 -4.57 14.07
CA VAL A 32 9.80 -4.76 12.62
C VAL A 32 8.42 -5.02 12.01
N GLY A 33 7.60 -5.88 12.65
CA GLY A 33 6.23 -6.13 12.19
C GLY A 33 5.32 -4.91 12.32
N ALA A 34 5.50 -4.11 13.38
CA ALA A 34 4.77 -2.86 13.57
C ALA A 34 5.09 -1.83 12.46
N TRP A 35 6.36 -1.71 12.06
CA TRP A 35 6.75 -0.88 10.91
C TRP A 35 6.19 -1.41 9.59
N GLY A 36 6.15 -2.74 9.39
CA GLY A 36 5.51 -3.36 8.23
C GLY A 36 4.03 -3.00 8.11
N PHE A 37 3.29 -3.10 9.22
CA PHE A 37 1.90 -2.66 9.29
C PHE A 37 1.73 -1.17 9.00
N ALA A 38 2.52 -0.31 9.64
CA ALA A 38 2.45 1.13 9.43
C ALA A 38 2.71 1.52 7.97
N ALA A 39 3.72 0.91 7.33
CA ALA A 39 4.01 1.10 5.92
C ALA A 39 2.85 0.63 5.02
N ALA A 40 2.23 -0.51 5.35
CA ALA A 40 1.08 -1.04 4.62
C ALA A 40 -0.11 -0.07 4.65
N VAL A 41 -0.43 0.46 5.83
CA VAL A 41 -1.53 1.41 6.02
C VAL A 41 -1.27 2.71 5.26
N VAL A 42 -0.07 3.28 5.39
CA VAL A 42 0.28 4.53 4.69
C VAL A 42 0.23 4.36 3.17
N ALA A 43 0.78 3.26 2.65
CA ALA A 43 0.70 2.96 1.22
C ALA A 43 -0.75 2.79 0.75
N GLY A 44 -1.60 2.11 1.54
CA GLY A 44 -3.02 1.96 1.25
C GLY A 44 -3.79 3.29 1.24
N LEU A 45 -3.50 4.20 2.17
CA LEU A 45 -4.12 5.53 2.18
C LEU A 45 -3.73 6.34 0.94
N ILE A 46 -2.44 6.33 0.57
CA ILE A 46 -1.96 7.01 -0.64
C ILE A 46 -2.63 6.42 -1.89
N LEU A 47 -2.78 5.10 -1.94
CA LEU A 47 -3.49 4.43 -3.04
C LEU A 47 -4.92 4.94 -3.18
N VAL A 48 -5.67 5.00 -2.08
CA VAL A 48 -7.07 5.46 -2.12
C VAL A 48 -7.14 6.88 -2.65
N VAL A 49 -6.29 7.78 -2.16
CA VAL A 49 -6.22 9.17 -2.65
C VAL A 49 -5.85 9.20 -4.13
N ALA A 50 -4.83 8.45 -4.55
CA ALA A 50 -4.39 8.42 -5.94
C ALA A 50 -5.49 7.90 -6.88
N VAL A 51 -6.20 6.84 -6.51
CA VAL A 51 -7.31 6.33 -7.31
C VAL A 51 -8.40 7.39 -7.43
N HIS A 52 -8.76 8.08 -6.35
CA HIS A 52 -9.79 9.13 -6.43
C HIS A 52 -9.37 10.34 -7.27
N LEU A 53 -8.07 10.66 -7.32
CA LEU A 53 -7.54 11.76 -8.15
C LEU A 53 -7.45 11.41 -9.64
N TYR A 54 -7.35 10.11 -9.98
CA TYR A 54 -7.07 9.63 -11.34
C TYR A 54 -8.11 8.65 -11.90
N ALA A 55 -9.24 8.44 -11.22
CA ALA A 55 -10.40 7.63 -11.68
C ALA A 55 -11.36 8.44 -12.56
#